data_AF-A0A9N9DRB0-F1
#
_entry.id   AF-A0A9N9DRB0-F1
#
_cell.length_a   1.000
_cell.length_b   1.000
_cell.length_c   1.000
_cell.angle_alpha   90.00
_cell.angle_beta   90.00
_cell.angle_gamma   90.00
#
_symmetry.space_group_name_H-M   'P 1'
#
loop_
_entity.id
_entity.type
_entity.pdbx_description
1 polymer ?
#
loop_
_entity_poly.entity_id
_entity_poly.type
_entity_poly.pdbx_seq_one_letter_code
_entity_poly.pdbx_strand_id
1 'polypeptide(L)'
;MQDVMTEEFFLSKVFAESLQPTQVIPYYFRAQGTPQKEDITITTLITANRFPVFDRLVNHYKGPISVTIHVNDVPSKRNALLAQLNDLYHNNPLMTKYVDVHLVIDKFDRQFNMWRNVAKFFARTDYVMMLDVDFYLCTNFREKILNDERLMNMLRAKNT
;
A
#
# COMPACT_ATOMS: atom_id res chain seq x y z
N MET A 1 -1.64 23.64 28.07
CA MET A 1 -1.26 22.25 27.73
C MET A 1 -1.71 22.05 26.31
N GLN A 2 -0.77 22.07 25.35
CA GLN A 2 -1.11 21.92 23.94
C GLN A 2 -1.36 20.43 23.72
N ASP A 3 -2.61 20.07 23.42
CA ASP A 3 -3.02 18.68 23.25
C ASP A 3 -2.39 18.15 21.95
N VAL A 4 -1.21 17.52 22.06
CA VAL A 4 -0.50 16.95 20.92
C VAL A 4 -1.21 15.67 20.55
N MET A 5 -2.07 15.75 19.53
CA MET A 5 -2.72 14.59 18.94
C MET A 5 -1.67 13.57 18.48
N THR A 6 -1.67 12.37 19.06
CA THR A 6 -0.78 11.29 18.60
C THR A 6 -1.24 10.75 17.26
N GLU A 7 -0.31 10.26 16.43
CA GLU A 7 -0.64 9.60 15.15
C GLU A 7 -1.60 8.43 15.37
N GLU A 8 -1.36 7.62 16.41
CA GLU A 8 -2.23 6.52 16.80
C GLU A 8 -3.66 6.98 17.08
N PHE A 9 -3.83 8.05 17.86
CA PHE A 9 -5.14 8.60 18.16
C PHE A 9 -5.81 9.15 16.90
N PHE A 10 -5.07 9.87 16.05
CA PHE A 10 -5.59 10.36 14.77
C PHE A 10 -6.08 9.20 13.88
N LEU A 11 -5.27 8.16 13.68
CA LEU A 11 -5.63 6.99 12.88
C LEU A 11 -6.82 6.23 13.46
N SER A 12 -6.94 6.15 14.79
CA SER A 12 -8.10 5.56 15.46
C SER A 12 -9.41 6.30 15.11
N LYS A 13 -9.34 7.60 14.83
CA LYS A 13 -10.49 8.40 14.38
C LYS A 13 -10.73 8.27 12.89
N VAL A 14 -9.68 8.29 12.07
CA VAL A 14 -9.79 8.13 10.60
C VAL A 14 -10.44 6.78 10.24
N PHE A 15 -10.10 5.72 10.97
CA PHE A 15 -10.61 4.37 10.73
C PHE A 15 -11.63 3.91 11.79
N ALA A 16 -12.30 4.84 12.49
CA ALA A 16 -13.24 4.53 13.58
C ALA A 16 -14.41 3.63 13.16
N GLU A 17 -14.86 3.75 11.90
CA GLU A 17 -15.96 2.96 11.34
C GLU A 17 -15.57 1.51 10.98
N SER A 18 -14.29 1.15 11.12
CA SER A 18 -13.83 -0.23 10.94
C SER A 18 -14.03 -1.06 12.21
N LEU A 19 -14.14 -2.38 12.08
CA LEU A 19 -14.22 -3.29 13.24
C LEU A 19 -13.03 -3.07 14.17
N GLN A 20 -13.30 -3.10 15.47
CA GLN A 20 -12.33 -2.84 16.53
C GLN A 20 -12.17 -4.06 17.46
N PRO A 21 -10.99 -4.28 18.06
CA PRO A 21 -9.78 -3.46 17.95
C PRO A 21 -9.01 -3.71 16.65
N THR A 22 -8.53 -2.64 16.02
CA THR A 22 -7.65 -2.67 14.85
C THR A 22 -6.53 -1.65 15.01
N GLN A 23 -5.28 -2.07 14.80
CA GLN A 23 -4.11 -1.20 14.83
C GLN A 23 -3.54 -1.02 13.42
N VAL A 24 -3.37 0.23 12.99
CA VAL A 24 -2.71 0.58 11.72
C VAL A 24 -1.30 1.04 12.00
N ILE A 25 -0.32 0.40 11.38
CA ILE A 25 1.09 0.83 11.40
C ILE A 25 1.46 1.28 9.98
N PRO A 26 1.38 2.59 9.70
CA PRO A 26 1.73 3.10 8.38
C PRO A 26 3.25 3.06 8.16
N TYR A 27 3.68 2.89 6.91
CA TYR A 27 5.08 2.97 6.52
C TYR A 27 6.01 2.08 7.35
N TYR A 28 5.54 0.90 7.75
CA TYR A 28 6.36 -0.11 8.42
C TYR A 28 7.65 -0.38 7.63
N PHE A 29 7.51 -0.43 6.31
CA PHE A 29 8.60 -0.11 5.40
C PHE A 29 8.19 1.07 4.51
N ARG A 30 9.08 2.05 4.37
CA ARG A 30 8.88 3.20 3.51
C ARG A 30 9.83 3.11 2.33
N ALA A 31 9.31 3.31 1.12
CA ALA A 31 10.16 3.32 -0.06
C ALA A 31 11.13 4.50 0.00
N GLN A 32 12.41 4.26 -0.31
CA GLN A 32 13.48 5.25 -0.24
C GLN A 32 13.29 6.40 -1.24
N GLY A 33 12.68 6.12 -2.40
CA GLY A 33 12.37 7.14 -3.39
C GLY A 33 11.19 8.01 -2.97
N THR A 34 11.25 9.30 -3.31
CA THR A 34 10.04 10.14 -3.36
C THR A 34 9.46 10.06 -4.76
N PRO A 35 8.27 9.47 -4.94
CA PRO A 35 7.65 9.41 -6.26
C PRO A 35 7.28 10.82 -6.73
N GLN A 36 7.24 11.01 -8.05
CA GLN A 36 6.70 12.25 -8.62
C GLN A 36 5.21 12.33 -8.29
N LYS A 37 4.70 13.53 -7.96
CA LYS A 37 3.30 13.70 -7.55
C LYS A 37 2.31 13.18 -8.59
N GLU A 38 2.58 13.44 -9.86
CA GLU A 38 1.73 13.03 -10.97
C GLU A 38 2.00 11.60 -11.44
N ASP A 39 2.83 10.84 -10.74
CA ASP A 39 2.98 9.41 -10.99
C ASP A 39 1.74 8.64 -10.51
N ILE A 40 1.62 7.39 -10.93
CA ILE A 40 0.50 6.51 -10.59
C ILE A 40 0.97 5.55 -9.51
N THR A 41 0.40 5.63 -8.31
CA THR A 41 0.65 4.62 -7.27
C THR A 41 -0.31 3.45 -7.46
N ILE A 42 0.20 2.22 -7.56
CA ILE A 42 -0.65 1.04 -7.40
C ILE A 42 -0.98 0.86 -5.93
N THR A 43 -2.27 0.80 -5.61
CA THR A 43 -2.75 0.47 -4.27
C THR A 43 -3.23 -0.98 -4.28
N THR A 44 -2.74 -1.78 -3.34
CA THR A 44 -3.11 -3.19 -3.24
C THR A 44 -3.14 -3.66 -1.79
N LEU A 45 -3.71 -4.84 -1.58
CA LEU A 45 -3.73 -5.53 -0.29
C LEU A 45 -3.27 -6.95 -0.51
N ILE A 46 -2.51 -7.50 0.45
CA ILE A 46 -1.99 -8.86 0.36
C ILE A 46 -1.97 -9.54 1.72
N THR A 47 -2.00 -10.87 1.67
CA THR A 47 -1.70 -11.78 2.79
C THR A 47 -0.43 -12.58 2.47
N ALA A 48 0.19 -13.21 3.47
CA ALA A 48 1.50 -13.87 3.33
C ALA A 48 1.61 -14.86 2.15
N ASN A 49 0.55 -15.61 1.86
CA ASN A 49 0.50 -16.55 0.73
C ASN A 49 0.62 -15.88 -0.66
N ARG A 50 0.46 -14.56 -0.76
CA ARG A 50 0.57 -13.79 -2.01
C ARG A 50 1.92 -13.11 -2.20
N PHE A 51 2.86 -13.23 -1.27
CA PHE A 51 4.19 -12.62 -1.39
C PHE A 51 4.92 -12.98 -2.70
N PRO A 52 4.90 -14.22 -3.21
CA PRO A 52 5.52 -14.53 -4.50
C PRO A 52 4.87 -13.84 -5.69
N VAL A 53 3.55 -13.58 -5.63
CA VAL A 53 2.82 -12.87 -6.68
C VAL A 53 3.12 -11.37 -6.60
N PHE A 54 3.14 -10.84 -5.38
CA PHE A 54 3.49 -9.46 -5.11
C PHE A 54 4.91 -9.12 -5.59
N ASP A 55 5.88 -10.01 -5.36
CA ASP A 55 7.24 -9.85 -5.88
C ASP A 55 7.26 -9.67 -7.40
N ARG A 56 6.50 -10.48 -8.13
CA ARG A 56 6.37 -10.35 -9.59
C ARG A 56 5.73 -9.03 -10.00
N LEU A 57 4.71 -8.57 -9.28
CA LEU A 57 4.06 -7.27 -9.54
C LEU A 57 5.08 -6.14 -9.41
N VAL A 58 5.87 -6.12 -8.34
CA VAL A 58 6.89 -5.09 -8.09
C VAL A 58 7.96 -5.10 -9.18
N ASN A 59 8.44 -6.28 -9.56
CA ASN A 59 9.42 -6.46 -10.62
C ASN A 59 8.92 -6.00 -12.00
N HIS A 60 7.63 -6.15 -12.27
CA HIS A 60 7.04 -5.76 -13.55
C HIS A 60 6.68 -4.26 -13.58
N TYR A 61 6.05 -3.76 -12.52
CA TYR A 61 5.52 -2.40 -12.50
C TYR A 61 6.63 -1.34 -12.43
N LYS A 62 7.65 -1.54 -11.58
CA LYS A 62 8.79 -0.62 -11.40
C LYS A 62 8.38 0.86 -11.19
N GLY A 63 7.26 1.07 -10.50
CA GLY A 63 6.71 2.37 -10.11
C GLY A 63 6.16 2.31 -8.68
N PRO A 64 5.65 3.43 -8.13
CA PRO A 64 5.26 3.50 -6.73
C PRO A 64 4.11 2.55 -6.40
N ILE A 65 4.23 1.82 -5.28
CA ILE A 65 3.22 0.90 -4.79
C ILE A 65 2.96 1.21 -3.32
N SER A 66 1.69 1.34 -2.93
CA SER A 66 1.27 1.32 -1.53
C SER A 66 0.52 0.02 -1.28
N VAL A 67 1.04 -0.79 -0.37
CA VAL A 67 0.48 -2.10 -0.04
C VAL A 67 0.07 -2.16 1.42
N THR A 68 -1.13 -2.67 1.67
CA THR A 68 -1.56 -3.03 3.01
C THR A 68 -1.44 -4.53 3.23
N ILE A 69 -0.80 -4.93 4.33
CA ILE A 69 -0.62 -6.32 4.73
C ILE A 69 -1.40 -6.55 6.03
N HIS A 70 -2.34 -7.49 5.98
CA HIS A 70 -3.05 -7.93 7.18
C HIS A 70 -2.16 -8.87 7.99
N VAL A 71 -2.11 -8.59 9.29
CA VAL A 71 -1.34 -9.34 10.26
C VAL A 71 -2.28 -9.77 11.36
N ASN A 72 -2.44 -11.08 11.53
CA ASN A 72 -3.27 -11.60 12.60
C ASN A 72 -2.64 -11.30 13.97
N ASP A 73 -3.46 -10.88 14.94
CA ASP A 73 -2.99 -10.50 16.28
C ASP A 73 -2.47 -11.67 17.14
N VAL A 74 -2.47 -12.91 16.63
CA VAL A 74 -1.80 -14.05 17.29
C VAL A 74 -0.27 -13.91 17.18
N PRO A 75 0.49 -13.83 18.31
CA PRO A 75 1.92 -13.52 18.30
C PRO A 75 2.78 -14.44 17.43
N SER A 76 2.52 -15.75 17.44
CA SER A 76 3.29 -16.73 16.64
C SER A 76 3.09 -16.52 15.13
N LYS A 77 1.84 -16.28 14.70
CA LYS A 77 1.50 -15.99 13.30
C LYS A 77 2.07 -14.65 12.86
N ARG A 78 1.96 -13.64 13.72
CA ARG A 78 2.53 -12.30 13.50
C ARG A 78 4.04 -12.38 13.26
N ASN A 79 4.78 -13.01 14.17
CA ASN A 79 6.24 -13.08 14.07
C ASN A 79 6.70 -13.84 12.82
N ALA A 80 6.01 -14.93 12.47
CA ALA A 80 6.31 -15.69 11.25
C ALA A 80 6.07 -14.85 9.98
N LEU A 81 4.96 -14.10 9.92
CA LEU A 81 4.65 -13.23 8.79
C LEU A 81 5.66 -12.08 8.68
N LEU A 82 6.02 -11.44 9.79
CA LEU A 82 6.99 -10.34 9.80
C LEU A 82 8.38 -10.81 9.37
N ALA A 83 8.80 -12.03 9.72
CA ALA A 83 10.04 -12.61 9.23
C ALA A 83 10.00 -12.80 7.70
N GLN A 84 8.92 -13.40 7.16
CA GLN A 84 8.76 -13.56 5.71
C GLN A 84 8.71 -12.22 4.96
N LEU A 85 8.06 -11.21 5.54
CA LEU A 85 7.99 -9.87 4.98
C LEU A 85 9.36 -9.21 4.96
N ASN A 86 10.13 -9.37 6.04
CA ASN A 86 11.50 -8.87 6.13
C ASN A 86 12.38 -9.50 5.05
N ASP A 87 12.29 -10.81 4.85
CA ASP A 87 13.05 -11.51 3.80
C ASP A 87 12.66 -11.01 2.41
N LEU A 88 11.36 -10.89 2.13
CA LEU A 88 10.85 -10.35 0.86
C LEU A 88 11.39 -8.96 0.55
N TYR A 89 11.37 -8.08 1.56
CA TYR A 89 11.80 -6.69 1.42
C TYR A 89 13.32 -6.58 1.16
N HIS A 90 14.14 -7.36 1.86
CA HIS A 90 15.59 -7.30 1.72
C HIS A 90 16.12 -8.05 0.49
N ASN A 91 15.42 -9.08 0.02
CA ASN A 91 15.84 -9.87 -1.13
C ASN A 91 15.56 -9.19 -2.48
N ASN A 92 14.64 -8.21 -2.52
CA ASN A 92 14.32 -7.49 -3.75
C ASN A 92 14.58 -5.98 -3.60
N PRO A 93 15.66 -5.43 -4.21
CA PRO A 93 15.97 -4.01 -4.16
C PRO A 93 14.85 -3.09 -4.68
N LEU A 94 13.98 -3.59 -5.55
CA LEU A 94 12.83 -2.84 -6.05
C LEU A 94 11.75 -2.64 -4.99
N MET A 95 11.63 -3.55 -4.01
CA MET A 95 10.75 -3.36 -2.85
C MET A 95 11.15 -2.10 -2.10
N THR A 96 12.42 -2.02 -1.69
CA THR A 96 12.99 -0.86 -0.99
C THR A 96 12.89 0.44 -1.79
N LYS A 97 12.96 0.34 -3.12
CA LYS A 97 12.91 1.52 -3.99
C LYS A 97 11.50 2.09 -4.17
N TYR A 98 10.50 1.22 -4.34
CA TYR A 98 9.19 1.63 -4.85
C TYR A 98 8.00 1.33 -3.93
N VAL A 99 8.16 0.49 -2.90
CA VAL A 99 7.04 -0.04 -2.12
C VAL A 99 6.95 0.61 -0.74
N ASP A 100 5.80 1.21 -0.45
CA ASP A 100 5.38 1.59 0.90
C ASP A 100 4.51 0.46 1.47
N VAL A 101 4.92 -0.08 2.62
CA VAL A 101 4.24 -1.19 3.32
C VAL A 101 3.55 -0.67 4.56
N HIS A 102 2.25 -0.91 4.65
CA HIS A 102 1.41 -0.58 5.80
C HIS A 102 0.90 -1.87 6.43
N LEU A 103 0.99 -1.99 7.75
CA LEU A 103 0.47 -3.15 8.47
C LEU A 103 -0.89 -2.81 9.08
N VAL A 104 -1.82 -3.76 8.99
CA VAL A 104 -3.06 -3.73 9.75
C VAL A 104 -3.07 -4.95 10.65
N ILE A 105 -3.03 -4.72 11.97
CA ILE A 105 -3.03 -5.76 12.99
C ILE A 105 -4.41 -5.84 13.62
N ASP A 106 -5.10 -6.95 13.37
CA ASP A 106 -6.41 -7.22 13.94
C ASP A 106 -6.70 -8.75 13.98
N LYS A 107 -7.87 -9.12 14.50
CA LYS A 107 -8.37 -10.51 14.54
C LYS A 107 -9.41 -10.81 13.46
N PHE A 108 -9.77 -9.83 12.64
CA PHE A 108 -10.87 -9.89 11.70
C PHE A 108 -10.36 -10.26 10.33
N ASP A 109 -10.50 -11.54 10.01
CA ASP A 109 -10.23 -11.99 8.65
C ASP A 109 -11.25 -11.32 7.71
N ARG A 110 -10.75 -10.56 6.70
CA ARG A 110 -11.51 -9.97 5.57
C ARG A 110 -12.08 -8.55 5.75
N GLN A 111 -11.36 -7.64 6.41
CA GLN A 111 -11.68 -6.20 6.36
C GLN A 111 -11.14 -5.50 5.10
N PHE A 112 -11.38 -6.08 3.92
CA PHE A 112 -10.75 -5.65 2.66
C PHE A 112 -10.97 -4.17 2.34
N ASN A 113 -12.16 -3.62 2.63
CA ASN A 113 -12.43 -2.20 2.38
C ASN A 113 -11.56 -1.28 3.25
N MET A 114 -11.34 -1.67 4.52
CA MET A 114 -10.46 -0.92 5.40
C MET A 114 -9.01 -1.01 4.91
N TRP A 115 -8.54 -2.20 4.52
CA TRP A 115 -7.18 -2.37 3.99
C TRP A 115 -6.95 -1.58 2.69
N ARG A 116 -7.94 -1.57 1.79
CA ARG A 116 -7.91 -0.71 0.57
C ARG A 116 -7.80 0.76 0.93
N ASN A 117 -8.58 1.20 1.92
CA ASN A 117 -8.57 2.58 2.37
C ASN A 117 -7.23 2.96 3.02
N VAL A 118 -6.59 2.07 3.78
CA VAL A 118 -5.24 2.29 4.32
C VAL A 118 -4.23 2.49 3.19
N ALA A 119 -4.15 1.56 2.23
CA ALA A 119 -3.24 1.69 1.08
C ALA A 119 -3.50 2.98 0.28
N LYS A 120 -4.77 3.32 0.05
CA LYS A 120 -5.14 4.56 -0.66
C LYS A 120 -4.76 5.81 0.12
N PHE A 121 -5.04 5.83 1.43
CA PHE A 121 -4.83 7.00 2.29
C PHE A 121 -3.35 7.37 2.41
N PHE A 122 -2.47 6.37 2.42
CA PHE A 122 -1.03 6.58 2.53
C PHE A 122 -0.29 6.57 1.18
N ALA A 123 -1.00 6.54 0.05
CA ALA A 123 -0.37 6.73 -1.25
C ALA A 123 0.26 8.13 -1.32
N ARG A 124 1.49 8.20 -1.87
CA ARG A 124 2.28 9.44 -1.92
C ARG A 124 2.15 10.22 -3.24
N THR A 125 1.29 9.76 -4.15
CA THR A 125 1.03 10.38 -5.45
C THR A 125 -0.41 10.87 -5.54
N ASP A 126 -0.68 11.79 -6.46
CA ASP A 126 -2.01 12.37 -6.68
C ASP A 126 -2.95 11.38 -7.39
N TYR A 127 -2.37 10.44 -8.14
CA TYR A 127 -3.11 9.42 -8.89
C TYR A 127 -2.85 8.04 -8.32
N VAL A 128 -3.92 7.28 -8.12
CA VAL A 128 -3.86 5.89 -7.64
C VAL A 128 -4.62 4.96 -8.57
N MET A 129 -4.09 3.76 -8.76
CA MET A 129 -4.77 2.65 -9.40
C MET A 129 -4.95 1.53 -8.38
N MET A 130 -6.19 1.20 -8.03
CA MET A 130 -6.45 0.05 -7.17
C MET A 130 -6.38 -1.23 -8.00
N LEU A 131 -5.47 -2.14 -7.65
CA LEU A 131 -5.22 -3.37 -8.39
C LEU A 131 -5.11 -4.55 -7.42
N ASP A 132 -5.84 -5.64 -7.68
CA ASP A 132 -5.61 -6.90 -6.97
C ASP A 132 -4.25 -7.47 -7.36
N VAL A 133 -3.51 -8.00 -6.39
CA VAL A 133 -2.16 -8.56 -6.59
C VAL A 133 -2.14 -9.69 -7.61
N ASP A 134 -3.26 -10.39 -7.79
CA ASP A 134 -3.37 -11.51 -8.73
C ASP A 134 -3.48 -11.06 -10.19
N PHE A 135 -3.72 -9.76 -10.46
CA PHE A 135 -3.75 -9.26 -11.83
C PHE A 135 -2.34 -9.03 -12.37
N TYR A 136 -2.15 -9.43 -13.62
CA TYR A 136 -0.96 -9.13 -14.38
C TYR A 136 -1.21 -7.93 -15.30
N LEU A 137 -0.36 -6.92 -15.22
CA LEU A 137 -0.39 -5.79 -16.13
C LEU A 137 0.26 -6.20 -17.46
N CYS A 138 -0.53 -6.42 -18.50
CA CYS A 138 -0.01 -6.90 -19.78
C CYS A 138 0.69 -5.82 -20.63
N THR A 139 0.65 -4.55 -20.21
CA THR A 139 1.26 -3.43 -20.95
C THR A 139 1.87 -2.41 -20.00
N ASN A 140 2.80 -1.59 -20.51
CA ASN A 140 3.35 -0.47 -19.75
C ASN A 140 2.36 0.72 -19.69
N PHE A 141 1.21 0.50 -19.03
CA PHE A 141 0.13 1.47 -18.98
C PHE A 141 0.56 2.79 -18.31
N ARG A 142 1.43 2.69 -17.29
CA ARG A 142 1.98 3.85 -16.57
C ARG A 142 2.69 4.80 -17.54
N GLU A 143 3.64 4.28 -18.32
CA GLU A 143 4.34 5.07 -19.32
C GLU A 143 3.38 5.64 -20.38
N LYS A 144 2.41 4.85 -20.83
CA LYS A 144 1.40 5.32 -21.81
C LYS A 144 0.56 6.48 -21.28
N ILE A 145 0.11 6.42 -20.03
CA ILE A 145 -0.69 7.49 -19.43
C ILE A 145 0.17 8.73 -19.21
N LEU A 146 1.36 8.57 -18.63
CA LEU A 146 2.25 9.70 -18.31
C LEU A 146 2.73 10.45 -19.56
N ASN A 147 2.85 9.76 -20.71
CA ASN A 147 3.27 10.36 -21.97
C ASN A 147 2.10 10.86 -22.85
N ASP A 148 0.84 10.60 -22.48
CA ASP A 148 -0.34 11.10 -23.21
C ASP A 148 -0.87 12.36 -22.51
N GLU A 149 -0.53 13.53 -23.08
CA GLU A 149 -0.91 14.83 -22.52
C GLU A 149 -2.43 15.01 -22.41
N ARG A 150 -3.21 14.40 -23.32
CA ARG A 150 -4.67 14.44 -23.23
C ARG A 150 -5.15 13.70 -21.98
N LEU A 151 -4.60 12.51 -21.70
CA LEU A 151 -4.94 11.74 -20.49
C LEU A 151 -4.47 12.46 -19.22
N MET A 152 -3.26 13.01 -19.21
CA MET A 152 -2.76 13.78 -18.07
C MET A 152 -3.61 15.01 -17.79
N ASN A 153 -4.08 15.71 -18.83
CA ASN A 153 -4.99 16.84 -18.66
C ASN A 153 -6.34 16.42 -18.08
N MET A 154 -6.85 15.24 -18.43
CA MET A 154 -8.07 14.68 -17.80
C MET A 154 -7.85 14.37 -16.32
N LEU A 155 -6.70 13.80 -15.96
CA LEU A 155 -6.34 13.50 -14.57
C LEU A 155 -6.18 14.79 -13.73
N ARG A 156 -5.50 15.79 -14.29
CA ARG A 156 -5.31 17.11 -13.64
C ARG A 156 -6.61 17.89 -13.48
N ALA A 157 -7.57 17.73 -14.40
CA ALA A 157 -8.87 18.36 -14.31
C ALA A 157 -9.71 17.85 -13.13
N LYS A 158 -9.32 16.72 -12.49
CA LYS A 158 -10.01 16.13 -11.34
C LYS A 158 -11.52 15.98 -11.56
N ASN A 159 -11.92 15.58 -12.77
CA ASN A 159 -13.32 15.23 -13.06
C ASN A 159 -13.66 13.91 -12.36
N THR A 160 -13.97 14.01 -11.07
CA THR A 160 -14.57 12.97 -10.22
C THR A 160 -15.94 13.42 -9.79
#